data_AF-A0A538NV31-F1
#
_entry.id   AF-A0A538NV31-F1
#
_cell.length_a   1.000
_cell.length_b   1.000
_cell.length_c   1.000
_cell.angle_alpha   90.00
_cell.angle_beta   90.00
_cell.angle_gamma   90.00
#
_symmetry.space_group_name_H-M   'P 1'
#
loop_
_entity.id
_entity.type
_entity.pdbx_description
1 polymer ?
#
loop_
_entity_poly.entity_id
_entity_poly.type
_entity_poly.pdbx_seq_one_letter_code
_entity_poly.pdbx_strand_id
1 'polypeptide(L)'
;MRNEKKGAVARLIALTVIVIALFLAMKFLPVQQWLKSFNDWVGQMGLAGIFIFIAVYAAATVLLAPGAILTIGAGFAFGLWKGFLAVSGGATLGATLAFLVARFVARDKIEAMARRNTKFQRIDNAIGQQGAKLIFLLRLSPVIPFNLSNYFYGLTAVKFWPYVLASWIGMMPGTFLYVYIGTAGKAAVSVAGGGEAMKHRWQYWTFLSVGLAATVVVTILKT
;
A
#
# COMPACT_ATOMS: atom_id res chain seq x y z
N MET A 1 -15.31 -35.03 9.84
CA MET A 1 -14.14 -34.76 8.96
C MET A 1 -14.48 -34.39 7.52
N ARG A 2 -15.51 -34.97 6.86
CA ARG A 2 -15.83 -34.70 5.44
C ARG A 2 -16.42 -33.29 5.17
N ASN A 3 -17.16 -32.71 6.13
CA ASN A 3 -17.73 -31.35 5.98
C ASN A 3 -16.73 -30.21 6.16
N GLU A 4 -15.70 -30.37 7.00
CA GLU A 4 -14.66 -29.33 7.17
C GLU A 4 -13.77 -29.19 5.93
N LYS A 5 -13.44 -30.30 5.26
CA LYS A 5 -12.71 -30.27 3.98
C LYS A 5 -13.51 -29.59 2.87
N LYS A 6 -14.83 -29.82 2.80
CA LYS A 6 -15.72 -29.15 1.82
C LYS A 6 -15.78 -27.63 2.04
N GLY A 7 -15.85 -27.18 3.29
CA GLY A 7 -15.82 -25.75 3.63
C GLY A 7 -14.48 -25.08 3.33
N ALA A 8 -13.37 -25.79 3.54
CA ALA A 8 -12.03 -25.30 3.20
C ALA A 8 -11.82 -25.20 1.68
N VAL A 9 -12.26 -26.20 0.92
CA VAL A 9 -12.17 -26.20 -0.55
C VAL A 9 -13.07 -25.11 -1.15
N ALA A 10 -14.28 -24.91 -0.64
CA ALA A 10 -15.16 -23.82 -1.08
C ALA A 10 -14.55 -22.43 -0.83
N ARG A 11 -13.89 -22.23 0.33
CA ARG A 11 -13.17 -20.99 0.63
C ARG A 11 -11.95 -20.78 -0.26
N LEU A 12 -11.21 -21.85 -0.55
CA LEU A 12 -10.06 -21.80 -1.44
C LEU A 12 -10.49 -21.43 -2.87
N ILE A 13 -11.55 -22.07 -3.37
CA ILE A 13 -12.15 -21.77 -4.68
C ILE A 13 -12.66 -20.33 -4.71
N ALA A 14 -13.36 -19.86 -3.67
CA ALA A 14 -13.82 -18.48 -3.60
C ALA A 14 -12.67 -17.47 -3.62
N LEU A 15 -11.59 -17.71 -2.86
CA LEU A 15 -10.39 -16.89 -2.87
C LEU A 15 -9.71 -16.89 -4.24
N THR A 16 -9.58 -18.05 -4.87
CA THR A 16 -9.00 -18.18 -6.21
C THR A 16 -9.86 -17.45 -7.26
N VAL A 17 -11.18 -17.57 -7.18
CA VAL A 17 -12.11 -16.85 -8.07
C VAL A 17 -12.02 -15.34 -7.85
N ILE A 18 -11.90 -14.87 -6.61
CA ILE A 18 -11.71 -13.44 -6.30
C ILE A 18 -10.39 -12.93 -6.88
N VAL A 19 -9.30 -13.69 -6.73
CA VAL A 19 -7.98 -13.32 -7.27
C VAL A 19 -8.00 -13.30 -8.80
N ILE A 20 -8.62 -14.29 -9.43
CA ILE A 20 -8.78 -14.35 -10.89
C ILE A 20 -9.70 -13.21 -11.38
N ALA A 21 -10.79 -12.91 -10.67
CA ALA A 21 -11.68 -11.80 -11.00
C ALA A 21 -10.97 -10.45 -10.87
N LEU A 22 -10.15 -10.25 -9.84
CA LEU A 22 -9.31 -9.05 -9.69
C LEU A 22 -8.26 -8.94 -10.82
N PHE A 23 -7.66 -10.07 -11.22
CA PHE A 23 -6.69 -10.12 -12.30
C PHE A 23 -7.34 -9.83 -13.67
N LEU A 24 -8.51 -10.41 -13.93
CA LEU A 24 -9.31 -10.16 -15.13
C LEU A 24 -9.84 -8.72 -15.14
N ALA A 25 -10.29 -8.20 -14.00
CA ALA A 25 -10.68 -6.81 -13.84
C ALA A 25 -9.53 -5.87 -14.19
N MET A 26 -8.30 -6.13 -13.74
CA MET A 26 -7.13 -5.32 -14.14
C MET A 26 -6.79 -5.41 -15.64
N LYS A 27 -7.08 -6.54 -16.29
CA LYS A 27 -6.79 -6.74 -17.72
C LYS A 27 -7.86 -6.17 -18.64
N PHE A 28 -9.13 -6.22 -18.23
CA PHE A 28 -10.28 -5.84 -19.05
C PHE A 28 -10.84 -4.45 -18.73
N LEU A 29 -10.65 -3.95 -17.51
CA LEU A 29 -11.03 -2.57 -17.20
C LEU A 29 -9.95 -1.61 -17.73
N PRO A 30 -10.32 -0.47 -18.31
CA PRO A 30 -9.38 0.57 -18.73
C PRO A 30 -8.87 1.35 -17.49
N VAL A 31 -8.34 0.63 -16.51
CA VAL A 31 -7.88 1.15 -15.21
C VAL A 31 -6.86 2.27 -15.43
N GLN A 32 -6.00 2.13 -16.44
CA GLN A 32 -5.02 3.15 -16.81
C GLN A 32 -5.67 4.49 -17.24
N GLN A 33 -6.71 4.43 -18.08
CA GLN A 33 -7.42 5.64 -18.51
C GLN A 33 -8.22 6.24 -17.37
N TRP A 34 -8.92 5.43 -16.58
CA TRP A 34 -9.66 5.91 -15.42
C TRP A 34 -8.76 6.56 -14.38
N LEU A 35 -7.60 5.97 -14.11
CA LEU A 35 -6.61 6.55 -13.22
C LEU A 35 -6.03 7.85 -13.76
N LYS A 36 -5.79 7.95 -15.07
CA LYS A 36 -5.35 9.20 -15.69
C LYS A 36 -6.43 10.28 -15.55
N SER A 37 -7.67 9.98 -15.93
CA SER A 37 -8.80 10.90 -15.81
C SER A 37 -9.07 11.31 -14.36
N PHE A 38 -8.96 10.37 -13.43
CA PHE A 38 -9.08 10.63 -11.99
C PHE A 38 -7.95 11.53 -11.49
N ASN A 39 -6.69 11.21 -11.81
CA ASN A 39 -5.55 12.03 -11.41
C ASN A 39 -5.61 13.45 -12.01
N ASP A 40 -6.05 13.59 -13.26
CA ASP A 40 -6.23 14.88 -13.93
C ASP A 40 -7.37 15.67 -13.25
N TRP A 41 -8.51 15.03 -12.95
CA TRP A 41 -9.65 15.66 -12.27
C TRP A 41 -9.32 16.10 -10.85
N VAL A 42 -8.74 15.19 -10.05
CA VAL A 42 -8.41 15.46 -8.66
C VAL A 42 -7.25 16.45 -8.55
N GLY A 43 -6.32 16.45 -9.50
CA GLY A 43 -5.23 17.42 -9.59
C GLY A 43 -5.71 18.86 -9.82
N GLN A 44 -6.85 19.06 -10.51
CA GLN A 44 -7.44 20.38 -10.75
C GLN A 44 -8.21 20.94 -9.53
N MET A 45 -8.64 20.07 -8.61
CA MET A 45 -9.44 20.46 -7.43
C MET A 45 -8.62 20.96 -6.23
N GLY A 46 -7.29 21.05 -6.35
CA GLY A 46 -6.44 21.58 -5.27
C GLY A 46 -6.50 20.75 -3.98
N LEU A 47 -6.79 21.40 -2.85
CA LEU A 47 -6.83 20.74 -1.52
C LEU A 47 -7.97 19.73 -1.38
N ALA A 48 -9.15 20.01 -1.94
CA ALA A 48 -10.29 19.08 -1.91
C ALA A 48 -9.94 17.75 -2.61
N GLY A 49 -9.16 17.84 -3.69
CA GLY A 49 -8.68 16.67 -4.40
C GLY A 49 -7.82 15.74 -3.53
N ILE A 50 -6.97 16.30 -2.67
CA ILE A 50 -6.13 15.50 -1.77
C ILE A 50 -7.00 14.66 -0.82
N PHE A 51 -8.06 15.23 -0.25
CA PHE A 51 -8.96 14.48 0.64
C PHE A 51 -9.73 13.38 -0.09
N ILE A 52 -10.21 13.66 -1.32
CA ILE A 52 -10.87 12.65 -2.15
C ILE A 52 -9.90 11.51 -2.47
N PHE A 53 -8.66 11.84 -2.84
CA PHE A 53 -7.62 10.85 -3.11
C PHE A 53 -7.34 9.97 -1.88
N ILE A 54 -7.22 10.56 -0.70
CA ILE A 54 -7.03 9.85 0.57
C ILE A 54 -8.17 8.85 0.80
N ALA A 55 -9.43 9.27 0.63
CA ALA A 55 -10.60 8.42 0.81
C ALA A 55 -10.63 7.25 -0.20
N VAL A 56 -10.35 7.53 -1.48
CA VAL A 56 -10.28 6.51 -2.53
C VAL A 56 -9.14 5.53 -2.26
N TYR A 57 -7.95 6.01 -1.84
CA TYR A 57 -6.83 5.16 -1.49
C TYR A 57 -7.15 4.25 -0.31
N ALA A 58 -7.81 4.78 0.73
CA ALA A 58 -8.22 4.01 1.90
C ALA A 58 -9.23 2.92 1.50
N ALA A 59 -10.24 3.25 0.70
CA ALA A 59 -11.20 2.29 0.17
C ALA A 59 -10.52 1.22 -0.71
N ALA A 60 -9.62 1.63 -1.60
CA ALA A 60 -8.84 0.74 -2.44
C ALA A 60 -8.01 -0.25 -1.62
N THR A 61 -7.38 0.22 -0.53
CA THR A 61 -6.61 -0.62 0.40
C THR A 61 -7.51 -1.68 1.05
N VAL A 62 -8.70 -1.29 1.51
CA VAL A 62 -9.68 -2.21 2.11
C VAL A 62 -10.23 -3.20 1.08
N LEU A 63 -10.38 -2.79 -0.18
CA LEU A 63 -10.80 -3.66 -1.28
C LEU A 63 -9.68 -4.53 -1.86
N LEU A 64 -8.50 -4.55 -1.23
CA LEU A 64 -7.31 -5.28 -1.67
C LEU A 64 -6.79 -4.85 -3.06
N ALA A 65 -7.13 -3.64 -3.51
CA ALA A 65 -6.68 -3.12 -4.79
C ALA A 65 -5.18 -2.78 -4.78
N PRO A 66 -4.49 -2.84 -5.95
CA PRO A 66 -3.05 -2.57 -6.01
C PRO A 66 -2.72 -1.09 -5.72
N GLY A 67 -2.24 -0.83 -4.50
CA GLY A 67 -1.90 0.54 -4.06
C GLY A 67 -0.73 1.17 -4.82
N ALA A 68 0.13 0.37 -5.47
CA ALA A 68 1.29 0.86 -6.21
C ALA A 68 0.87 1.81 -7.35
N ILE A 69 -0.21 1.47 -8.07
CA ILE A 69 -0.67 2.26 -9.21
C ILE A 69 -1.22 3.61 -8.74
N LEU A 70 -2.00 3.61 -7.65
CA LEU A 70 -2.49 4.85 -7.03
C LEU A 70 -1.33 5.70 -6.50
N THR A 71 -0.30 5.08 -5.93
CA THR A 71 0.85 5.79 -5.34
C THR A 71 1.69 6.49 -6.40
N ILE A 72 1.96 5.82 -7.53
CA ILE A 72 2.62 6.43 -8.70
C ILE A 72 1.72 7.53 -9.28
N GLY A 73 0.42 7.26 -9.39
CA GLY A 73 -0.58 8.23 -9.84
C GLY A 73 -0.62 9.50 -9.01
N ALA A 74 -0.49 9.41 -7.69
CA ALA A 74 -0.43 10.56 -6.80
C ALA A 74 0.79 11.46 -7.07
N GLY A 75 1.95 10.85 -7.35
CA GLY A 75 3.16 11.59 -7.76
C GLY A 75 2.97 12.30 -9.10
N PHE A 76 2.29 11.66 -10.04
CA PHE A 76 1.94 12.28 -11.32
C PHE A 76 0.92 13.43 -11.16
N ALA A 77 -0.12 13.26 -10.33
CA ALA A 77 -1.17 14.25 -10.14
C ALA A 77 -0.70 15.47 -9.34
N PHE A 78 -0.17 15.24 -8.14
CA PHE A 78 0.08 16.29 -7.14
C PHE A 78 1.55 16.67 -6.98
N GLY A 79 2.47 15.94 -7.62
CA GLY A 79 3.91 16.05 -7.41
C GLY A 79 4.38 15.38 -6.12
N LEU A 80 5.69 15.48 -5.85
CA LEU A 80 6.35 14.66 -4.82
C LEU A 80 5.79 14.90 -3.42
N TRP A 81 5.84 16.13 -2.90
CA TRP A 81 5.50 16.40 -1.49
C TRP A 81 4.00 16.24 -1.20
N LYS A 82 3.15 16.80 -2.06
CA LYS A 82 1.69 16.68 -1.89
C LYS A 82 1.22 15.26 -2.13
N GLY A 83 1.76 14.57 -3.14
CA GLY A 83 1.47 13.16 -3.41
C GLY A 83 1.94 12.25 -2.28
N PHE A 84 3.13 12.52 -1.71
CA PHE A 84 3.65 11.79 -0.54
C PHE A 84 2.73 11.94 0.67
N LEU A 85 2.30 13.17 1.00
CA LEU A 85 1.38 13.41 2.11
C LEU A 85 0.01 12.76 1.88
N ALA A 86 -0.52 12.87 0.66
CA ALA A 86 -1.80 12.26 0.27
C ALA A 86 -1.75 10.74 0.40
N VAL A 87 -0.71 10.09 -0.14
CA VAL A 87 -0.56 8.63 -0.03
C VAL A 87 -0.26 8.22 1.40
N SER A 88 0.58 8.96 2.13
CA SER A 88 0.89 8.66 3.52
C SER A 88 -0.37 8.66 4.39
N GLY A 89 -1.24 9.67 4.22
CA GLY A 89 -2.54 9.73 4.89
C GLY A 89 -3.49 8.61 4.44
N GLY A 90 -3.67 8.44 3.13
CA GLY A 90 -4.56 7.43 2.56
C GLY A 90 -4.17 5.99 2.89
N ALA A 91 -2.87 5.69 2.84
CA ALA A 91 -2.34 4.36 3.12
C ALA A 91 -2.39 4.04 4.61
N THR A 92 -2.13 5.03 5.49
CA THR A 92 -2.30 4.87 6.93
C THR A 92 -3.76 4.64 7.29
N LEU A 93 -4.68 5.44 6.74
CA LEU A 93 -6.11 5.27 6.96
C LEU A 93 -6.62 3.92 6.43
N GLY A 94 -6.25 3.54 5.22
CA GLY A 94 -6.60 2.25 4.62
C GLY A 94 -6.06 1.06 5.43
N ALA A 95 -4.78 1.12 5.84
CA ALA A 95 -4.17 0.10 6.68
C ALA A 95 -4.84 -0.02 8.05
N THR A 96 -5.24 1.12 8.62
CA THR A 96 -5.95 1.20 9.90
C THR A 96 -7.35 0.61 9.78
N LEU A 97 -8.11 0.96 8.74
CA LEU A 97 -9.44 0.40 8.49
C LEU A 97 -9.39 -1.10 8.25
N ALA A 98 -8.47 -1.58 7.40
CA ALA A 98 -8.28 -3.01 7.17
C ALA A 98 -7.93 -3.78 8.46
N PHE A 99 -7.05 -3.20 9.30
CA PHE A 99 -6.72 -3.74 10.61
C PHE A 99 -7.93 -3.81 11.54
N LEU A 100 -8.74 -2.74 11.60
CA LEU A 100 -9.91 -2.68 12.47
C LEU A 100 -11.01 -3.63 11.99
N VAL A 101 -11.25 -3.72 10.68
CA VAL A 101 -12.19 -4.69 10.10
C VAL A 101 -11.77 -6.11 10.47
N ALA A 102 -10.48 -6.45 10.32
CA ALA A 102 -9.99 -7.75 10.77
C ALA A 102 -10.18 -7.96 12.27
N ARG A 103 -9.88 -6.94 13.09
CA ARG A 103 -9.91 -7.01 14.55
C ARG A 103 -11.32 -7.12 15.13
N PHE A 104 -12.33 -6.50 14.53
CA PHE A 104 -13.70 -6.51 15.06
C PHE A 104 -14.60 -7.54 14.36
N VAL A 105 -14.36 -7.84 13.09
CA VAL A 105 -15.25 -8.73 12.30
C VAL A 105 -14.74 -10.16 12.26
N ALA A 106 -13.42 -10.36 12.26
CA ALA A 106 -12.80 -11.68 12.05
C ALA A 106 -12.09 -12.24 13.30
N ARG A 107 -11.79 -11.41 14.30
CA ARG A 107 -11.03 -11.82 15.49
C ARG A 107 -11.75 -12.89 16.31
N ASP A 108 -13.05 -12.77 16.56
CA ASP A 108 -13.78 -13.77 17.36
C ASP A 108 -13.72 -15.18 16.74
N LYS A 109 -13.78 -15.24 15.39
CA LYS A 109 -13.68 -16.50 14.64
C LYS A 109 -12.26 -17.09 14.68
N ILE A 110 -11.24 -16.25 14.69
CA ILE A 110 -9.83 -16.69 14.73
C ILE A 110 -9.38 -16.98 16.15
N GLU A 111 -9.83 -16.24 17.16
CA GLU A 111 -9.53 -16.52 18.56
C GLU A 111 -10.11 -17.87 18.99
N ALA A 112 -11.33 -18.20 18.55
CA ALA A 112 -11.93 -19.52 18.75
C ALA A 112 -11.10 -20.65 18.10
N MET A 113 -10.44 -20.38 16.97
CA MET A 113 -9.56 -21.33 16.27
C MET A 113 -8.15 -21.39 16.87
N ALA A 114 -7.63 -20.27 17.35
CA ALA A 114 -6.33 -20.11 17.99
C ALA A 114 -6.28 -20.77 19.37
N ARG A 115 -7.39 -20.78 20.12
CA ARG A 115 -7.52 -21.55 21.38
C ARG A 115 -7.26 -23.05 21.21
N ARG A 116 -7.40 -23.59 19.98
CA ARG A 116 -7.13 -25.00 19.67
C ARG A 116 -5.68 -25.28 19.24
N ASN A 117 -4.82 -24.27 19.07
CA ASN A 117 -3.47 -24.46 18.56
C ASN A 117 -2.42 -23.66 19.36
N THR A 118 -1.71 -24.35 20.25
CA THR A 118 -0.66 -23.79 21.13
C THR A 118 0.49 -23.13 20.36
N LYS A 119 0.77 -23.53 19.12
CA LYS A 119 1.79 -22.88 18.27
C LYS A 119 1.36 -21.46 17.86
N PHE A 120 0.08 -21.26 17.59
CA PHE A 120 -0.47 -19.96 17.21
C PHE A 120 -0.44 -18.98 18.40
N GLN A 121 -0.77 -19.45 19.62
CA GLN A 121 -0.69 -18.64 20.83
C GLN A 121 0.75 -18.17 21.14
N ARG A 122 1.75 -19.02 20.93
CA ARG A 122 3.17 -18.64 21.11
C ARG A 122 3.60 -17.58 20.10
N ILE A 123 3.19 -17.72 18.84
CA ILE A 123 3.44 -16.72 17.79
C ILE A 123 2.73 -15.40 18.12
N ASP A 124 1.46 -15.48 18.55
CA ASP A 124 0.65 -14.31 18.89
C ASP A 124 1.24 -13.53 20.09
N ASN A 125 1.71 -14.24 21.12
CA ASN A 125 2.39 -13.63 22.27
C ASN A 125 3.74 -13.01 21.90
N ALA A 126 4.54 -13.68 21.06
CA ALA A 126 5.81 -13.13 20.57
C ALA A 126 5.60 -11.86 19.72
N ILE A 127 4.58 -11.88 18.86
CA ILE A 127 4.15 -10.71 18.08
C ILE A 127 3.58 -9.62 19.01
N GLY A 128 2.90 -9.97 20.10
CA GLY A 128 2.39 -8.99 21.08
C GLY A 128 3.49 -8.17 21.75
N GLN A 129 4.65 -8.79 22.05
CA GLN A 129 5.75 -8.12 22.76
C GLN A 129 6.64 -7.27 21.84
N GLN A 130 6.92 -7.72 20.61
CA GLN A 130 7.81 -7.01 19.66
C GLN A 130 7.12 -6.61 18.35
N GLY A 131 5.78 -6.56 18.34
CA GLY A 131 4.96 -6.41 17.13
C GLY A 131 5.30 -5.17 16.32
N ALA A 132 5.53 -4.03 16.96
CA ALA A 132 5.92 -2.80 16.26
C ALA A 132 7.22 -2.97 15.46
N LYS A 133 8.25 -3.57 16.08
CA LYS A 133 9.54 -3.80 15.42
C LYS A 133 9.39 -4.80 14.26
N LEU A 134 8.63 -5.87 14.48
CA LEU A 134 8.35 -6.87 13.45
C LEU A 134 7.58 -6.27 12.27
N ILE A 135 6.53 -5.50 12.52
CA ILE A 135 5.75 -4.80 11.49
C ILE A 135 6.65 -3.84 10.72
N PHE A 136 7.44 -3.02 11.40
CA PHE A 136 8.35 -2.08 10.75
C PHE A 136 9.32 -2.79 9.78
N LEU A 137 9.98 -3.85 10.25
CA LEU A 137 10.90 -4.63 9.41
C LEU A 137 10.18 -5.31 8.23
N LEU A 138 8.97 -5.82 8.46
CA LEU A 138 8.16 -6.45 7.41
C LEU A 138 7.59 -5.43 6.41
N ARG A 139 7.46 -4.15 6.76
CA ARG A 139 7.07 -3.08 5.83
C ARG A 139 8.22 -2.63 4.94
N LEU A 140 9.44 -2.65 5.48
CA LEU A 140 10.66 -2.41 4.71
C LEU A 140 10.97 -3.56 3.76
N SER A 141 10.54 -4.77 4.12
CA SER A 141 10.71 -5.96 3.30
C SER A 141 9.55 -6.14 2.32
N PRO A 142 9.80 -6.39 1.02
CA PRO A 142 8.75 -6.65 0.03
C PRO A 142 8.13 -8.05 0.14
N VAL A 143 8.41 -8.80 1.22
CA VAL A 143 8.06 -10.22 1.35
C VAL A 143 6.55 -10.45 1.48
N ILE A 144 5.80 -9.53 2.10
CA ILE A 144 4.36 -9.69 2.33
C ILE A 144 3.56 -8.59 1.60
N PRO A 145 2.54 -8.95 0.80
CA PRO A 145 1.67 -7.97 0.17
C PRO A 145 1.03 -7.01 1.17
N PHE A 146 1.13 -5.71 0.89
CA PHE A 146 0.66 -4.63 1.76
C PHE A 146 -0.77 -4.86 2.28
N ASN A 147 -1.70 -5.12 1.36
CA ASN A 147 -3.11 -5.30 1.69
C ASN A 147 -3.34 -6.49 2.63
N LEU A 148 -2.74 -7.65 2.34
CA LEU A 148 -2.90 -8.87 3.16
C LEU A 148 -2.30 -8.71 4.55
N SER A 149 -1.13 -8.07 4.64
CA SER A 149 -0.46 -7.84 5.93
C SER A 149 -1.33 -7.01 6.89
N ASN A 150 -2.08 -6.02 6.38
CA ASN A 150 -2.96 -5.18 7.19
C ASN A 150 -4.03 -6.01 7.93
N TYR A 151 -4.65 -6.97 7.23
CA TYR A 151 -5.62 -7.88 7.83
C TYR A 151 -4.95 -8.86 8.80
N PHE A 152 -3.80 -9.41 8.41
CA PHE A 152 -3.05 -10.34 9.26
C PHE A 152 -2.72 -9.71 10.62
N TYR A 153 -2.19 -8.48 10.64
CA TYR A 153 -1.88 -7.80 11.89
C TYR A 153 -3.11 -7.54 12.75
N GLY A 154 -4.28 -7.26 12.16
CA GLY A 154 -5.54 -7.07 12.90
C GLY A 154 -6.03 -8.33 13.64
N LEU A 155 -5.60 -9.50 13.16
CA LEU A 155 -5.90 -10.80 13.75
C LEU A 155 -4.94 -11.17 14.89
N THR A 156 -3.85 -10.42 15.08
CA THR A 156 -2.85 -10.69 16.13
C THR A 156 -3.09 -9.88 17.41
N ALA A 157 -2.30 -10.14 18.44
CA ALA A 157 -2.28 -9.45 19.72
C ALA A 157 -1.66 -8.04 19.66
N VAL A 158 -1.17 -7.58 18.50
CA VAL A 158 -0.56 -6.24 18.36
C VAL A 158 -1.56 -5.15 18.79
N LYS A 159 -1.06 -4.18 19.55
CA LYS A 159 -1.83 -3.00 19.97
C LYS A 159 -2.01 -2.04 18.79
N PHE A 160 -3.16 -1.37 18.74
CA PHE A 160 -3.52 -0.46 17.65
C PHE A 160 -2.47 0.62 17.34
N TRP A 161 -2.08 1.40 18.36
CA TRP A 161 -1.13 2.51 18.16
C TRP A 161 0.26 2.07 17.73
N PRO A 162 0.89 1.05 18.37
CA PRO A 162 2.14 0.48 17.88
C PRO A 162 2.06 -0.02 16.42
N TYR A 163 0.93 -0.58 16.00
CA TYR A 163 0.72 -0.98 14.61
C TYR A 163 0.66 0.21 13.64
N VAL A 164 -0.13 1.23 13.97
CA VAL A 164 -0.32 2.42 13.12
C VAL A 164 1.01 3.16 12.95
N LEU A 165 1.72 3.44 14.05
CA LEU A 165 2.98 4.17 14.03
C LEU A 165 4.08 3.39 13.31
N ALA A 166 4.25 2.10 13.63
CA ALA A 166 5.27 1.28 12.97
C ALA A 166 4.98 1.11 11.46
N SER A 167 3.71 0.95 11.08
CA SER A 167 3.32 0.89 9.68
C SER A 167 3.58 2.22 8.98
N TRP A 168 3.15 3.33 9.57
CA TRP A 168 3.32 4.66 8.98
C TRP A 168 4.79 4.97 8.71
N ILE A 169 5.67 4.77 9.70
CA ILE A 169 7.11 5.00 9.56
C ILE A 169 7.73 4.00 8.57
N GLY A 170 7.40 2.71 8.67
CA GLY A 170 7.93 1.68 7.79
C GLY A 170 7.53 1.85 6.32
N MET A 171 6.40 2.51 6.05
CA MET A 171 5.91 2.77 4.70
C MET A 171 6.46 4.05 4.08
N MET A 172 7.05 4.98 4.86
CA MET A 172 7.55 6.24 4.31
C MET A 172 8.59 6.05 3.20
N PRO A 173 9.63 5.20 3.34
CA PRO A 173 10.65 5.06 2.30
C PRO A 173 10.06 4.53 0.99
N GLY A 174 9.19 3.51 1.08
CA GLY A 174 8.50 2.95 -0.08
C GLY A 174 7.57 3.98 -0.73
N THR A 175 6.72 4.64 0.06
CA THR A 175 5.81 5.68 -0.42
C THR A 175 6.57 6.79 -1.15
N PHE A 176 7.66 7.28 -0.58
CA PHE A 176 8.50 8.31 -1.19
C PHE A 176 9.03 7.85 -2.55
N LEU A 177 9.59 6.64 -2.63
CA LEU A 177 10.15 6.10 -3.87
C LEU A 177 9.10 5.96 -4.98
N TYR A 178 7.92 5.40 -4.68
CA TYR A 178 6.86 5.23 -5.69
C TYR A 178 6.26 6.56 -6.15
N VAL A 179 6.04 7.51 -5.24
CA VAL A 179 5.57 8.87 -5.60
C VAL A 179 6.64 9.61 -6.40
N TYR A 180 7.92 9.40 -6.06
CA TYR A 180 9.05 9.94 -6.81
C TYR A 180 9.06 9.43 -8.25
N ILE A 181 8.89 8.12 -8.46
CA ILE A 181 8.78 7.52 -9.81
C ILE A 181 7.63 8.18 -10.60
N GLY A 182 6.47 8.41 -9.98
CA GLY A 182 5.35 9.09 -10.63
C GLY A 182 5.65 10.54 -11.01
N THR A 183 6.34 11.28 -10.13
CA THR A 183 6.73 12.68 -10.36
C THR A 183 7.79 12.78 -11.46
N ALA A 184 8.81 11.93 -11.41
CA ALA A 184 9.86 11.86 -12.42
C ALA A 184 9.31 11.42 -13.79
N GLY A 185 8.36 10.48 -13.81
CA GLY A 185 7.67 10.06 -15.02
C GLY A 185 6.92 11.22 -15.70
N LYS A 186 6.21 12.05 -14.92
CA LYS A 186 5.57 13.27 -15.44
C LYS A 186 6.57 14.24 -16.05
N ALA A 187 7.69 14.46 -15.38
CA ALA A 187 8.76 15.33 -15.88
C ALA A 187 9.34 14.79 -17.21
N ALA A 188 9.64 13.50 -17.29
CA ALA A 188 10.14 12.87 -18.51
C ALA A 188 9.17 13.01 -19.69
N VAL A 189 7.87 12.78 -19.46
CA VAL A 189 6.83 12.96 -20.48
C VAL A 189 6.71 14.42 -20.93
N SER A 190 6.82 15.38 -20.01
CA SER A 190 6.77 16.82 -20.34
C SER A 190 7.95 17.30 -21.19
N VAL A 191 9.14 16.73 -20.97
CA VAL A 191 10.35 17.02 -21.75
C VAL A 191 10.25 16.41 -23.15
N ALA A 192 9.77 15.17 -23.26
CA ALA A 192 9.55 14.52 -24.56
C ALA A 192 8.43 15.19 -25.38
N GLY A 193 7.47 15.83 -24.73
CA GLY A 193 6.37 16.58 -25.37
C GLY A 193 6.67 18.02 -25.75
N GLY A 194 7.91 18.49 -25.62
CA GLY A 194 8.33 19.85 -26.03
C GLY A 194 7.86 21.00 -25.12
N GLY A 195 7.47 20.72 -23.87
CA GLY A 195 6.97 21.72 -22.92
C GLY A 195 8.06 22.36 -22.04
N GLU A 196 7.99 23.69 -21.89
CA GLU A 196 8.89 24.51 -21.07
C GLU A 196 8.96 24.10 -19.58
N ALA A 197 9.83 23.13 -19.25
CA ALA A 197 10.16 22.80 -17.86
C ALA A 197 11.20 23.78 -17.27
N MET A 198 11.04 25.08 -17.49
CA MET A 198 12.05 26.11 -17.18
C MET A 198 11.83 26.85 -15.84
N LYS A 199 11.11 26.27 -14.86
CA LYS A 199 10.97 26.91 -13.52
C LYS A 199 11.64 26.19 -12.35
N HIS A 200 11.95 24.89 -12.46
CA HIS A 200 12.56 24.12 -11.35
C HIS A 200 13.69 23.17 -11.81
N ARG A 201 14.58 23.67 -12.67
CA ARG A 201 15.74 22.94 -13.22
C ARG A 201 16.65 22.36 -12.13
N TRP A 202 16.88 23.09 -11.04
CA TRP A 202 17.77 22.65 -9.95
C TRP A 202 17.19 21.49 -9.13
N GLN A 203 15.87 21.49 -8.91
CA GLN A 203 15.15 20.39 -8.25
C GLN A 203 15.19 19.13 -9.11
N TYR A 204 15.02 19.26 -10.43
CA TYR A 204 15.12 18.14 -11.37
C TYR A 204 16.49 17.42 -11.30
N TRP A 205 17.59 18.18 -11.33
CA TRP A 205 18.94 17.59 -11.26
C TRP A 205 19.26 16.97 -9.89
N THR A 206 18.81 17.58 -8.80
CA THR A 206 18.97 17.00 -7.45
C THR A 206 18.17 15.71 -7.32
N PHE A 207 16.93 15.70 -7.81
CA PHE A 207 16.08 14.51 -7.78
C PHE A 207 16.64 13.36 -8.61
N LEU A 208 17.07 13.64 -9.84
CA LEU A 208 17.60 12.63 -10.75
C LEU A 208 18.92 12.04 -10.21
N SER A 209 19.78 12.89 -9.62
CA SER A 209 21.01 12.47 -8.96
C SER A 209 20.76 11.61 -7.72
N VAL A 210 19.77 11.97 -6.89
CA VAL A 210 19.37 11.19 -5.70
C VAL A 210 18.76 9.84 -6.11
N GLY A 211 17.91 9.81 -7.14
CA GLY A 211 17.34 8.56 -7.66
C GLY A 211 18.39 7.61 -8.25
N LEU A 212 19.36 8.15 -9.01
CA LEU A 212 20.51 7.39 -9.51
C LEU A 212 21.38 6.88 -8.36
N ALA A 213 21.71 7.73 -7.39
CA ALA A 213 22.49 7.34 -6.21
C ALA A 213 21.77 6.24 -5.40
N ALA A 214 20.46 6.35 -5.19
CA ALA A 214 19.67 5.32 -4.51
C ALA A 214 19.68 3.99 -5.28
N THR A 215 19.59 4.03 -6.61
CA THR A 215 19.64 2.83 -7.47
C THR A 215 21.02 2.16 -7.39
N VAL A 216 22.09 2.96 -7.39
CA VAL A 216 23.47 2.48 -7.23
C VAL A 216 23.68 1.86 -5.84
N VAL A 217 23.23 2.52 -4.77
CA VAL A 217 23.32 2.00 -3.40
C VAL A 217 22.57 0.68 -3.24
N VAL A 218 21.36 0.57 -3.79
CA VAL A 218 20.58 -0.68 -3.75
C VAL A 218 21.27 -1.80 -4.54
N THR A 219 21.93 -1.47 -5.64
CA THR A 219 22.66 -2.45 -6.46
C THR A 219 23.91 -2.96 -5.72
N ILE A 220 24.65 -2.06 -5.07
CA ILE A 220 25.87 -2.40 -4.31
C ILE A 220 25.53 -3.19 -3.04
N LEU A 221 24.46 -2.86 -2.32
CA LEU A 221 24.06 -3.58 -1.10
C LEU A 221 23.56 -5.01 -1.35
N LYS A 222 23.20 -5.33 -2.60
CA LYS A 222 22.66 -6.62 -3.00
C LYS A 222 23.70 -7.52 -3.69
N THR A 223 24.93 -7.03 -3.89
CA THR A 223 26.07 -7.73 -4.49
C THR A 223 27.10 -8.02 -3.40
#